data_AF-A0A436D134-F1
#
_entry.id   AF-A0A436D134-F1
#
_cell.length_a   1.000
_cell.length_b   1.000
_cell.length_c   1.000
_cell.angle_alpha   90.00
_cell.angle_beta   90.00
_cell.angle_gamma   90.00
#
_symmetry.space_group_name_H-M   'P 1'
#
loop_
_entity.id
_entity.type
_entity.pdbx_description
1 polymer ?
#
loop_
_entity_poly.entity_id
_entity_poly.type
_entity_poly.pdbx_seq_one_letter_code
_entity_poly.pdbx_strand_id
1 'polypeptide(L)'
;MDTTGERAGGWLDRSRTVAEPGFSRWMVPPAALCIHLCIGQAYAFSVFNLPMSKLIGITDSAPDDWKLTGLGWIFSIAILFLGIAAAFGGGWLDRVGPRKAMVASACCFGGGFIVSALGVYLHQLWIIYLGYGVLGGIGLGLGYISPVKTLITWFPDRPGMATGMAIMGFGGGAFIASPLSVYLMKLFSTPEHIGVAETFLVLGIVYFVFMLIGAVIVRVPPEGWRPAGWTPPAAQNAMVTTSNVHLDDALKTPQFWLLWGVLCLNVTAGIGVLGQASAMSQEMFPGRITPAAAAGFVGLLSIFN
;
A
#
# COMPACT_ATOMS: atom_id res chain seq x y z
N MET A 1 36.47 16.59 31.30
CA MET A 1 37.35 15.77 30.46
C MET A 1 36.72 14.40 30.37
N ASP A 2 36.26 13.87 29.25
CA ASP A 2 36.03 14.40 27.92
C ASP A 2 35.09 13.39 27.23
N THR A 3 34.08 13.91 26.54
CA THR A 3 33.24 13.30 25.51
C THR A 3 33.21 11.76 25.36
N THR A 4 32.20 11.09 25.95
CA THR A 4 31.60 9.94 25.25
C THR A 4 30.68 10.52 24.19
N GLY A 5 31.21 10.72 22.98
CA GLY A 5 30.41 11.05 21.82
C GLY A 5 29.42 9.92 21.57
N GLU A 6 28.19 10.07 22.08
CA GLU A 6 27.04 9.36 21.52
C GLU A 6 27.10 9.62 20.02
N ARG A 7 27.35 8.57 19.23
CA ARG A 7 27.22 8.66 17.78
C ARG A 7 25.80 9.14 17.54
N ALA A 8 25.65 10.42 17.21
CA ALA A 8 24.38 11.00 16.81
C ALA A 8 23.83 10.08 15.73
N GLY A 9 22.73 9.42 16.05
CA GLY A 9 22.16 8.41 15.18
C GLY A 9 21.98 8.91 13.75
N GLY A 10 22.08 8.01 12.77
CA GLY A 10 21.84 8.33 11.36
C GLY A 10 20.46 8.96 11.16
N TRP A 11 20.22 9.62 10.02
CA TRP A 11 18.93 10.30 9.74
C TRP A 11 17.69 9.39 9.92
N LEU A 12 17.89 8.09 9.71
CA LEU A 12 16.90 7.04 9.85
C LEU A 12 16.64 6.60 11.30
N ASP A 13 17.42 7.06 12.27
CA ASP A 13 17.27 6.59 13.65
C ASP A 13 16.02 7.13 14.33
N ARG A 14 15.44 6.27 15.16
CA ARG A 14 14.16 6.51 15.84
C ARG A 14 14.19 7.79 16.68
N SER A 15 15.31 8.07 17.36
CA SER A 15 15.50 9.28 18.16
C SER A 15 15.33 10.56 17.33
N ARG A 16 15.76 10.55 16.06
CA ARG A 16 15.60 11.66 15.12
C ARG A 16 14.22 11.72 14.47
N THR A 17 13.31 10.83 14.83
CA THR A 17 11.93 10.82 14.36
C THR A 17 10.98 11.42 15.41
N VAL A 18 11.44 11.67 16.63
CA VAL A 18 10.64 12.38 17.65
C VAL A 18 10.41 13.82 17.19
N ALA A 19 9.19 14.32 17.40
CA ALA A 19 8.82 15.68 17.08
C ALA A 19 9.50 16.70 18.01
N GLU A 20 10.02 17.76 17.42
CA GLU A 20 10.56 18.91 18.15
C GLU A 20 9.43 19.79 18.73
N PRO A 21 9.70 20.60 19.76
CA PRO A 21 8.75 21.59 20.26
C PRO A 21 8.23 22.48 19.12
N GLY A 22 6.91 22.64 19.03
CA GLY A 22 6.27 23.45 17.97
C GLY A 22 5.89 22.67 16.71
N PHE A 23 6.23 21.37 16.59
CA PHE A 23 5.75 20.54 15.49
C PHE A 23 4.22 20.40 15.52
N SER A 24 3.57 20.73 14.41
CA SER A 24 2.12 20.56 14.27
C SER A 24 1.78 19.12 13.94
N ARG A 25 0.96 18.48 14.79
CA ARG A 25 0.43 17.13 14.53
C ARG A 25 -0.31 16.99 13.20
N TRP A 26 -0.79 18.10 12.63
CA TRP A 26 -1.47 18.16 11.33
C TRP A 26 -0.54 18.00 10.13
N MET A 27 0.78 17.94 10.34
CA MET A 27 1.73 17.54 9.31
C MET A 27 1.78 16.02 9.08
N VAL A 28 1.25 15.23 10.02
CA VAL A 28 1.28 13.77 9.97
C VAL A 28 0.29 13.19 8.96
N PRO A 29 -0.97 13.68 8.83
CA PRO A 29 -1.86 13.20 7.78
C PRO A 29 -1.32 13.38 6.36
N PRO A 30 -0.78 14.55 5.94
CA PRO A 30 -0.12 14.67 4.65
C PRO A 30 1.04 13.68 4.47
N ALA A 31 1.87 13.46 5.50
CA ALA A 31 2.96 12.48 5.45
C ALA A 31 2.46 11.04 5.25
N ALA A 32 1.35 10.69 5.90
CA ALA A 32 0.70 9.40 5.75
C ALA A 32 0.08 9.23 4.35
N LEU A 33 -0.60 10.27 3.86
CA LEU A 33 -1.17 10.29 2.51
C LEU A 33 -0.09 10.11 1.43
N CYS A 34 1.09 10.69 1.59
CA CYS A 34 2.21 10.47 0.67
C CYS A 34 2.56 8.99 0.48
N ILE A 35 2.38 8.16 1.52
CA ILE A 35 2.63 6.72 1.44
C ILE A 35 1.38 5.96 1.01
N HIS A 36 0.25 6.22 1.67
CA HIS A 36 -1.01 5.51 1.41
C HIS A 36 -1.53 5.73 -0.01
N LEU A 37 -1.36 6.93 -0.60
CA LEU A 37 -1.71 7.16 -2.00
C LEU A 37 -0.84 6.33 -2.97
N CYS A 38 0.45 6.14 -2.65
CA CYS A 38 1.33 5.30 -3.47
C CYS A 38 0.95 3.83 -3.36
N ILE A 39 0.89 3.28 -2.15
CA ILE A 39 0.58 1.86 -1.97
C ILE A 39 -0.88 1.52 -2.34
N GLY A 40 -1.76 2.51 -2.26
CA GLY A 40 -3.14 2.44 -2.75
C GLY A 40 -3.26 2.17 -4.24
N GLN A 41 -2.19 2.38 -5.01
CA GLN A 41 -2.08 1.95 -6.40
C GLN A 41 -2.37 0.44 -6.56
N ALA A 42 -2.21 -0.38 -5.51
CA ALA A 42 -2.46 -1.81 -5.63
C ALA A 42 -3.88 -2.14 -6.13
N TYR A 43 -4.87 -1.33 -5.76
CA TYR A 43 -6.24 -1.49 -6.27
C TYR A 43 -6.40 -1.11 -7.75
N ALA A 44 -5.48 -0.32 -8.30
CA ALA A 44 -5.42 0.03 -9.71
C ALA A 44 -4.66 -1.00 -10.56
N PHE A 45 -4.01 -2.01 -9.98
CA PHE A 45 -3.10 -2.89 -10.72
C PHE A 45 -3.78 -3.65 -11.89
N SER A 46 -5.08 -3.93 -11.77
CA SER A 46 -5.82 -4.66 -12.81
C SER A 46 -5.84 -3.96 -14.18
N VAL A 47 -5.59 -2.65 -14.25
CA VAL A 47 -5.50 -1.91 -15.53
C VAL A 47 -4.33 -2.38 -16.42
N PHE A 48 -3.34 -3.05 -15.84
CA PHE A 48 -2.19 -3.57 -16.56
C PHE A 48 -2.43 -4.97 -17.14
N ASN A 49 -3.46 -5.70 -16.70
CA ASN A 49 -3.64 -7.11 -17.08
C ASN A 49 -3.84 -7.30 -18.59
N LEU A 50 -4.74 -6.54 -19.21
CA LEU A 50 -4.99 -6.63 -20.66
C LEU A 50 -3.79 -6.12 -21.50
N PRO A 51 -3.15 -4.98 -21.17
CA PRO A 51 -1.90 -4.58 -21.81
C PRO A 51 -0.78 -5.64 -21.71
N MET A 52 -0.61 -6.25 -20.53
CA MET A 52 0.42 -7.28 -20.32
C MET A 52 0.12 -8.60 -21.03
N SER A 53 -1.14 -8.89 -21.36
CA SER A 53 -1.49 -10.06 -22.16
C SER A 53 -1.34 -9.84 -23.68
N LYS A 54 -0.79 -8.70 -24.10
CA LYS A 54 -0.63 -8.32 -25.51
C LYS A 54 0.74 -7.73 -25.82
N LEU A 55 1.75 -7.93 -24.95
CA LEU A 55 3.06 -7.29 -25.10
C LEU A 55 3.71 -7.59 -26.45
N ILE A 56 3.54 -8.80 -26.96
CA ILE A 56 4.08 -9.25 -28.25
C ILE A 56 3.08 -8.96 -29.38
N GLY A 57 1.82 -9.35 -29.21
CA GLY A 57 0.83 -9.25 -30.28
C GLY A 57 0.24 -7.85 -30.51
N ILE A 58 0.47 -6.91 -29.58
CA ILE A 58 0.16 -5.47 -29.60
C ILE A 58 -1.34 -5.17 -29.72
N THR A 59 -1.96 -5.55 -30.83
CA THR A 59 -3.40 -5.40 -31.10
C THR A 59 -4.18 -6.51 -30.41
N ASP A 60 -3.74 -7.75 -30.56
CA ASP A 60 -4.36 -8.96 -29.99
C ASP A 60 -3.31 -9.82 -29.29
N SER A 61 -3.73 -10.74 -28.44
CA SER A 61 -2.80 -11.62 -27.72
C SER A 61 -2.15 -12.61 -28.69
N ALA A 62 -0.82 -12.66 -28.71
CA ALA A 62 -0.05 -13.67 -29.43
C ALA A 62 0.06 -14.99 -28.62
N PRO A 63 0.41 -16.13 -29.24
CA PRO A 63 0.59 -17.39 -28.52
C PRO A 63 1.63 -17.34 -27.38
N ASP A 64 2.68 -16.53 -27.55
CA ASP A 64 3.76 -16.35 -26.58
C ASP A 64 3.49 -15.24 -25.55
N ASP A 65 2.34 -14.55 -25.65
CA ASP A 65 1.91 -13.59 -24.64
C ASP A 65 1.43 -14.28 -23.36
N TRP A 66 1.46 -13.53 -22.26
CA TRP A 66 1.03 -14.04 -20.97
C TRP A 66 -0.49 -14.16 -20.90
N LYS A 67 -0.95 -15.28 -20.32
CA LYS A 67 -2.38 -15.50 -20.02
C LYS A 67 -2.80 -14.69 -18.80
N LEU A 68 -4.03 -14.20 -18.80
CA LEU A 68 -4.62 -13.48 -17.66
C LEU A 68 -4.57 -14.27 -16.35
N THR A 69 -4.66 -15.61 -16.40
CA THR A 69 -4.51 -16.47 -15.22
C THR A 69 -3.11 -16.41 -14.61
N GLY A 70 -2.07 -16.31 -15.42
CA GLY A 70 -0.69 -16.08 -14.96
C GLY A 70 -0.53 -14.69 -14.37
N LEU A 71 -1.06 -13.66 -15.05
CA LEU A 71 -1.01 -12.28 -14.57
C LEU A 71 -1.76 -12.08 -13.25
N GLY A 72 -2.86 -12.79 -13.04
CA GLY A 72 -3.62 -12.76 -11.78
C GLY A 72 -2.78 -13.14 -10.56
N TRP A 73 -1.82 -14.06 -10.71
CA TRP A 73 -0.93 -14.45 -9.61
C TRP A 73 -0.05 -13.30 -9.12
N ILE A 74 0.26 -12.30 -9.95
CA ILE A 74 1.05 -11.13 -9.55
C ILE A 74 0.39 -10.45 -8.35
N PHE A 75 -0.91 -10.17 -8.46
CA PHE A 75 -1.66 -9.52 -7.40
C PHE A 75 -1.87 -10.43 -6.18
N SER A 76 -2.16 -11.72 -6.39
CA SER A 76 -2.30 -12.68 -5.29
C SER A 76 -1.02 -12.82 -4.45
N ILE A 77 0.14 -12.87 -5.09
CA ILE A 77 1.44 -12.90 -4.42
C ILE A 77 1.67 -11.58 -3.67
N ALA A 78 1.32 -10.44 -4.27
CA ALA A 78 1.41 -9.14 -3.61
C ALA A 78 0.60 -9.06 -2.31
N ILE A 79 -0.64 -9.54 -2.32
CA ILE A 79 -1.50 -9.56 -1.13
C ILE A 79 -0.99 -10.56 -0.08
N LEU A 80 -0.47 -11.72 -0.50
CA LEU A 80 0.16 -12.67 0.41
C LEU A 80 1.35 -12.04 1.15
N PHE A 81 2.27 -11.40 0.42
CA PHE A 81 3.45 -10.76 1.01
C PHE A 81 3.11 -9.49 1.79
N LEU A 82 2.04 -8.78 1.42
CA LEU A 82 1.45 -7.73 2.26
C LEU A 82 1.05 -8.31 3.62
N GLY A 83 0.30 -9.41 3.65
CA GLY A 83 -0.13 -10.07 4.88
C GLY A 83 1.03 -10.54 5.75
N ILE A 84 2.04 -11.18 5.14
CA ILE A 84 3.26 -11.64 5.83
C ILE A 84 4.02 -10.43 6.39
N ALA A 85 4.31 -9.42 5.56
CA ALA A 85 5.02 -8.23 6.00
C ALA A 85 4.26 -7.46 7.06
N ALA A 86 2.92 -7.46 7.02
CA ALA A 86 2.10 -6.84 8.05
C ALA A 86 2.19 -7.60 9.39
N ALA A 87 2.08 -8.93 9.35
CA ALA A 87 2.13 -9.77 10.54
C ALA A 87 3.47 -9.65 11.29
N PHE A 88 4.60 -9.64 10.57
CA PHE A 88 5.93 -9.58 11.17
C PHE A 88 6.48 -8.15 11.29
N GLY A 89 5.99 -7.21 10.47
CA GLY A 89 6.50 -5.85 10.37
C GLY A 89 6.16 -4.96 11.56
N GLY A 90 5.08 -5.24 12.30
CA GLY A 90 4.67 -4.45 13.46
C GLY A 90 5.72 -4.41 14.57
N GLY A 91 6.24 -5.58 14.98
CA GLY A 91 7.29 -5.65 16.01
C GLY A 91 8.61 -5.03 15.57
N TRP A 92 8.97 -5.17 14.29
CA TRP A 92 10.15 -4.52 13.72
C TRP A 92 10.00 -2.99 13.72
N LEU A 93 8.85 -2.49 13.27
CA LEU A 93 8.52 -1.06 13.26
C LEU A 93 8.63 -0.44 14.65
N ASP A 94 8.18 -1.15 15.67
CA ASP A 94 8.24 -0.66 17.06
C ASP A 94 9.66 -0.49 17.56
N ARG A 95 10.58 -1.30 17.07
CA ARG A 95 12.01 -1.20 17.40
C ARG A 95 12.67 -0.06 16.62
N VAL A 96 12.47 -0.02 15.29
CA VAL A 96 13.22 0.88 14.40
C VAL A 96 12.60 2.27 14.20
N GLY A 97 11.32 2.43 14.52
CA GLY A 97 10.56 3.65 14.33
C GLY A 97 9.95 3.79 12.91
N PRO A 98 8.96 4.69 12.75
CA PRO A 98 8.16 4.76 11.54
C PRO A 98 8.94 5.27 10.32
N ARG A 99 9.92 6.17 10.49
CA ARG A 99 10.73 6.68 9.38
C ARG A 99 11.50 5.57 8.67
N LYS A 100 12.20 4.70 9.41
CA LYS A 100 12.91 3.53 8.83
C LYS A 100 11.95 2.62 8.09
N ALA A 101 10.80 2.33 8.70
CA ALA A 101 9.79 1.47 8.07
C ALA A 101 9.23 2.09 6.78
N MET A 102 8.99 3.40 6.75
CA MET A 102 8.50 4.13 5.57
C MET A 102 9.55 4.16 4.45
N VAL A 103 10.82 4.36 4.77
CA VAL A 103 11.90 4.30 3.76
C VAL A 103 12.08 2.88 3.22
N ALA A 104 12.03 1.86 4.08
CA ALA A 104 12.07 0.47 3.62
C ALA A 104 10.88 0.14 2.71
N SER A 105 9.68 0.61 3.07
CA SER A 105 8.48 0.50 2.24
C SER A 105 8.68 1.18 0.87
N ALA A 106 9.25 2.39 0.84
CA ALA A 106 9.54 3.11 -0.40
C ALA A 106 10.51 2.32 -1.30
N CYS A 107 11.60 1.81 -0.73
CA CYS A 107 12.58 1.00 -1.45
C CYS A 107 11.95 -0.29 -2.00
N CYS A 108 11.15 -0.99 -1.20
CA CYS A 108 10.50 -2.24 -1.60
C CYS A 108 9.41 -2.01 -2.65
N PHE A 109 8.54 -1.01 -2.46
CA PHE A 109 7.44 -0.74 -3.37
C PHE A 109 7.91 -0.12 -4.68
N GLY A 110 8.66 0.99 -4.63
CA GLY A 110 9.22 1.62 -5.82
C GLY A 110 10.23 0.72 -6.54
N GLY A 111 11.08 0.01 -5.79
CA GLY A 111 11.99 -0.99 -6.34
C GLY A 111 11.26 -2.18 -6.96
N GLY A 112 10.15 -2.63 -6.37
CA GLY A 112 9.31 -3.69 -6.93
C GLY A 112 8.72 -3.33 -8.28
N PHE A 113 8.34 -2.07 -8.47
CA PHE A 113 7.95 -1.53 -9.78
C PHE A 113 9.10 -1.54 -10.79
N ILE A 114 10.27 -1.09 -10.39
CA ILE A 114 11.47 -1.04 -11.26
C ILE A 114 11.89 -2.46 -11.67
N VAL A 115 11.89 -3.41 -10.74
CA VAL A 115 12.16 -4.83 -11.05
C VAL A 115 11.09 -5.40 -11.98
N SER A 116 9.82 -5.04 -11.78
CA SER A 116 8.76 -5.46 -12.69
C SER A 116 8.90 -4.86 -14.08
N ALA A 117 9.37 -3.61 -14.21
CA ALA A 117 9.68 -3.01 -15.50
C ALA A 117 10.74 -3.84 -16.26
N LEU A 118 11.76 -4.31 -15.56
CA LEU A 118 12.75 -5.24 -16.12
C LEU A 118 12.12 -6.57 -16.53
N GLY A 119 11.21 -7.11 -15.71
CA GLY A 119 10.47 -8.34 -16.02
C GLY A 119 9.60 -8.23 -17.28
N VAL A 120 8.95 -7.08 -17.48
CA VAL A 120 8.21 -6.77 -18.71
C VAL A 120 9.17 -6.66 -19.90
N TYR A 121 10.25 -5.89 -19.76
CA TYR A 121 11.23 -5.69 -20.83
C TYR A 121 11.89 -6.99 -21.31
N LEU A 122 12.21 -7.90 -20.39
CA LEU A 122 12.81 -9.20 -20.69
C LEU A 122 11.78 -10.29 -21.04
N HIS A 123 10.49 -9.97 -21.01
CA HIS A 123 9.38 -10.94 -21.15
C HIS A 123 9.49 -12.13 -20.18
N GLN A 124 9.86 -11.87 -18.92
CA GLN A 124 10.01 -12.86 -17.85
C GLN A 124 9.01 -12.62 -16.72
N LEU A 125 7.91 -13.39 -16.71
CA LEU A 125 6.83 -13.25 -15.74
C LEU A 125 7.27 -13.48 -14.28
N TRP A 126 8.22 -14.38 -14.04
CA TRP A 126 8.74 -14.65 -12.69
C TRP A 126 9.44 -13.43 -12.08
N ILE A 127 10.06 -12.57 -12.90
CA ILE A 127 10.68 -11.33 -12.43
C ILE A 127 9.61 -10.36 -11.94
N ILE A 128 8.44 -10.34 -12.56
CA ILE A 128 7.30 -9.53 -12.11
C ILE A 128 6.71 -10.09 -10.81
N TYR A 129 6.64 -11.42 -10.66
CA TYR A 129 6.27 -12.05 -9.39
C TYR A 129 7.23 -11.64 -8.26
N LEU A 130 8.54 -11.61 -8.53
CA LEU A 130 9.53 -11.14 -7.55
C LEU A 130 9.41 -9.62 -7.31
N GLY A 131 9.28 -8.83 -8.37
CA GLY A 131 9.22 -7.38 -8.33
C GLY A 131 7.96 -6.89 -7.63
N TYR A 132 6.83 -6.89 -8.31
CA TYR A 132 5.58 -6.35 -7.76
C TYR A 132 4.97 -7.31 -6.73
N GLY A 133 5.01 -8.62 -6.99
CA GLY A 133 4.44 -9.61 -6.08
C GLY A 133 5.17 -9.63 -4.73
N VAL A 134 6.46 -9.96 -4.70
CA VAL A 134 7.19 -10.10 -3.43
C VAL A 134 7.64 -8.75 -2.89
N LEU A 135 8.47 -8.00 -3.62
CA LEU A 135 9.02 -6.73 -3.13
C LEU A 135 7.93 -5.67 -2.98
N GLY A 136 7.05 -5.55 -3.98
CA GLY A 136 5.88 -4.68 -3.91
C GLY A 136 4.97 -5.06 -2.75
N GLY A 137 4.63 -6.34 -2.58
CA GLY A 137 3.85 -6.84 -1.44
C GLY A 137 4.44 -6.50 -0.07
N ILE A 138 5.75 -6.69 0.12
CA ILE A 138 6.44 -6.29 1.36
C ILE A 138 6.35 -4.76 1.56
N GLY A 139 6.55 -3.99 0.49
CA GLY A 139 6.39 -2.54 0.48
C GLY A 139 4.99 -2.10 0.90
N LEU A 140 3.94 -2.75 0.38
CA LEU A 140 2.54 -2.53 0.76
C LEU A 140 2.32 -2.76 2.25
N GLY A 141 2.78 -3.90 2.78
CA GLY A 141 2.59 -4.25 4.20
C GLY A 141 3.27 -3.27 5.16
N LEU A 142 4.55 -2.95 4.92
CA LEU A 142 5.29 -1.99 5.75
C LEU A 142 4.72 -0.55 5.64
N GLY A 143 4.32 -0.17 4.42
CA GLY A 143 3.75 1.15 4.13
C GLY A 143 2.34 1.32 4.70
N TYR A 144 1.61 0.23 4.92
CA TYR A 144 0.29 0.28 5.54
C TYR A 144 0.40 0.54 7.04
N ILE A 145 1.19 -0.25 7.75
CA ILE A 145 1.26 -0.22 9.23
C ILE A 145 1.83 1.11 9.75
N SER A 146 2.91 1.59 9.13
CA SER A 146 3.68 2.71 9.69
C SER A 146 2.89 4.01 9.82
N PRO A 147 2.20 4.50 8.77
CA PRO A 147 1.45 5.73 8.88
C PRO A 147 0.18 5.59 9.71
N VAL A 148 -0.51 4.43 9.65
CA VAL A 148 -1.69 4.14 10.49
C VAL A 148 -1.32 4.25 11.97
N LYS A 149 -0.25 3.55 12.39
CA LYS A 149 0.20 3.59 13.79
C LYS A 149 0.58 5.00 14.23
N THR A 150 1.28 5.73 13.36
CA THR A 150 1.71 7.10 13.64
C THR A 150 0.53 8.05 13.81
N LEU A 151 -0.48 7.95 12.93
CA LEU A 151 -1.70 8.76 12.99
C LEU A 151 -2.51 8.51 14.27
N ILE A 152 -2.74 7.25 14.63
CA ILE A 152 -3.47 6.90 15.85
C ILE A 152 -2.76 7.47 17.09
N THR A 153 -1.43 7.48 17.09
CA THR A 153 -0.64 7.99 18.22
C THR A 153 -0.76 9.52 18.36
N TRP A 154 -0.91 10.26 17.26
CA TRP A 154 -1.04 11.73 17.26
C TRP A 154 -2.47 12.25 17.51
N PHE A 155 -3.47 11.43 17.27
CA PHE A 155 -4.89 11.78 17.39
C PHE A 155 -5.64 10.89 18.37
N PRO A 156 -5.22 10.78 19.65
CA PRO A 156 -5.94 10.01 20.66
C PRO A 156 -7.31 10.62 21.01
N ASP A 157 -7.53 11.89 20.69
CA ASP A 157 -8.79 12.62 20.79
C ASP A 157 -9.78 12.27 19.66
N ARG A 158 -9.29 11.81 18.51
CA ARG A 158 -10.10 11.54 17.31
C ARG A 158 -9.61 10.29 16.57
N PRO A 159 -9.59 9.12 17.23
CA PRO A 159 -9.01 7.91 16.66
C PRO A 159 -9.70 7.50 15.35
N GLY A 160 -11.03 7.64 15.26
CA GLY A 160 -11.79 7.34 14.04
C GLY A 160 -11.49 8.27 12.86
N MET A 161 -11.21 9.55 13.12
CA MET A 161 -10.77 10.48 12.08
C MET A 161 -9.38 10.11 11.55
N ALA A 162 -8.48 9.73 12.46
CA ALA A 162 -7.10 9.36 12.14
C ALA A 162 -7.03 8.09 11.27
N THR A 163 -7.80 7.06 11.63
CA THR A 163 -7.93 5.84 10.83
C THR A 163 -8.63 6.13 9.50
N GLY A 164 -9.68 6.95 9.49
CA GLY A 164 -10.36 7.37 8.26
C GLY A 164 -9.45 8.09 7.26
N MET A 165 -8.61 9.02 7.72
CA MET A 165 -7.62 9.71 6.87
C MET A 165 -6.60 8.75 6.26
N ALA A 166 -6.14 7.77 7.04
CA ALA A 166 -5.22 6.74 6.55
C ALA A 166 -5.86 5.88 5.45
N ILE A 167 -7.06 5.35 5.73
CA ILE A 167 -7.78 4.44 4.82
C ILE A 167 -8.18 5.18 3.54
N MET A 168 -8.63 6.44 3.64
CA MET A 168 -8.94 7.28 2.48
C MET A 168 -7.73 7.48 1.57
N GLY A 169 -6.53 7.64 2.14
CA GLY A 169 -5.29 7.69 1.36
C GLY A 169 -5.06 6.43 0.53
N PHE A 170 -5.36 5.26 1.10
CA PHE A 170 -5.19 3.99 0.41
C PHE A 170 -6.22 3.82 -0.71
N GLY A 171 -7.52 4.01 -0.43
CA GLY A 171 -8.58 3.94 -1.46
C GLY A 171 -8.42 5.01 -2.55
N GLY A 172 -8.10 6.24 -2.17
CA GLY A 172 -7.87 7.36 -3.10
C GLY A 172 -6.65 7.16 -4.01
N GLY A 173 -5.70 6.32 -3.61
CA GLY A 173 -4.52 6.00 -4.41
C GLY A 173 -4.87 5.42 -5.78
N ALA A 174 -5.81 4.47 -5.84
CA ALA A 174 -6.22 3.87 -7.10
C ALA A 174 -7.09 4.78 -7.98
N PHE A 175 -7.86 5.70 -7.38
CA PHE A 175 -8.58 6.73 -8.12
C PHE A 175 -7.63 7.62 -8.95
N ILE A 176 -6.44 7.90 -8.43
CA ILE A 176 -5.40 8.65 -9.15
C ILE A 176 -4.57 7.72 -10.03
N ALA A 177 -4.14 6.57 -9.50
CA ALA A 177 -3.21 5.68 -10.16
C ALA A 177 -3.80 4.99 -11.40
N SER A 178 -5.10 4.67 -11.42
CA SER A 178 -5.75 4.02 -12.57
C SER A 178 -5.68 4.88 -13.84
N PRO A 179 -6.21 6.12 -13.86
CA PRO A 179 -6.11 6.98 -15.05
C PRO A 179 -4.67 7.37 -15.37
N LEU A 180 -3.83 7.58 -14.34
CA LEU A 180 -2.40 7.89 -14.54
C LEU A 180 -1.68 6.74 -15.27
N SER A 181 -1.94 5.49 -14.87
CA SER A 181 -1.33 4.31 -15.49
C SER A 181 -1.76 4.17 -16.95
N VAL A 182 -3.04 4.36 -17.26
CA VAL A 182 -3.54 4.33 -18.64
C VAL A 182 -2.94 5.46 -19.48
N TYR A 183 -2.84 6.65 -18.90
CA TYR A 183 -2.21 7.80 -19.57
C TYR A 183 -0.73 7.54 -19.88
N LEU A 184 0.04 7.03 -18.92
CA LEU A 184 1.46 6.71 -19.11
C LEU A 184 1.66 5.61 -20.16
N MET A 185 0.86 4.54 -20.12
CA MET A 185 0.94 3.49 -21.15
C MET A 185 0.66 4.07 -22.53
N LYS A 186 -0.36 4.91 -22.68
CA LYS A 186 -0.66 5.59 -23.95
C LYS A 186 0.48 6.52 -24.38
N LEU A 187 1.12 7.22 -23.44
CA LEU A 187 2.23 8.13 -23.72
C LEU A 187 3.46 7.39 -24.27
N PHE A 188 3.75 6.20 -23.74
CA PHE A 188 4.88 5.37 -24.15
C PHE A 188 4.54 4.36 -25.26
N SER A 189 3.27 4.25 -25.64
CA SER A 189 2.86 3.35 -26.72
C SER A 189 3.33 3.83 -28.09
N THR A 190 3.80 2.90 -28.91
CA THR A 190 4.12 3.06 -30.33
C THR A 190 3.42 1.94 -31.12
N PRO A 191 3.40 1.97 -32.46
CA PRO A 191 2.79 0.88 -33.24
C PRO A 191 3.41 -0.51 -32.96
N GLU A 192 4.63 -0.56 -32.43
CA GLU A 192 5.37 -1.78 -32.12
C GLU A 192 5.51 -2.06 -30.60
N HIS A 193 4.98 -1.19 -29.73
CA HIS A 193 5.23 -1.26 -28.29
C HIS A 193 4.07 -0.71 -27.44
N ILE A 194 3.63 -1.44 -26.40
CA ILE A 194 2.48 -1.04 -25.58
C ILE A 194 2.82 0.01 -24.51
N GLY A 195 4.06 0.09 -24.03
CA GLY A 195 4.50 1.09 -23.05
C GLY A 195 4.36 0.69 -21.56
N VAL A 196 4.15 -0.59 -21.26
CA VAL A 196 3.98 -1.08 -19.87
C VAL A 196 5.28 -0.95 -19.06
N ALA A 197 6.42 -1.29 -19.64
CA ALA A 197 7.71 -1.27 -18.92
C ALA A 197 8.11 0.13 -18.46
N GLU A 198 7.99 1.13 -19.33
CA GLU A 198 8.27 2.54 -19.04
C GLU A 198 7.27 3.07 -18.02
N THR A 199 6.00 2.68 -18.12
CA THR A 199 4.99 3.04 -17.13
C THR A 199 5.38 2.51 -15.75
N PHE A 200 5.79 1.25 -15.64
CA PHE A 200 6.28 0.69 -14.37
C PHE A 200 7.51 1.41 -13.84
N LEU A 201 8.47 1.74 -14.71
CA LEU A 201 9.68 2.47 -14.33
C LEU A 201 9.35 3.86 -13.79
N VAL A 202 8.52 4.62 -14.50
CA VAL A 202 8.11 5.98 -14.10
C VAL A 202 7.32 5.94 -12.80
N LEU A 203 6.33 5.05 -12.68
CA LEU A 203 5.56 4.90 -11.46
C LEU A 203 6.45 4.49 -10.28
N GLY A 204 7.40 3.57 -10.48
CA GLY A 204 8.35 3.16 -9.44
C GLY A 204 9.18 4.33 -8.92
N ILE A 205 9.70 5.17 -9.80
CA ILE A 205 10.47 6.37 -9.42
C ILE A 205 9.58 7.40 -8.71
N VAL A 206 8.40 7.70 -9.27
CA VAL A 206 7.45 8.67 -8.70
C VAL A 206 7.01 8.23 -7.31
N TYR A 207 6.63 6.97 -7.13
CA TYR A 207 6.23 6.43 -5.83
C TYR A 207 7.39 6.41 -4.84
N PHE A 208 8.59 6.02 -5.26
CA PHE A 208 9.76 6.09 -4.40
C PHE A 208 9.99 7.50 -3.86
N VAL A 209 10.03 8.50 -4.74
CA VAL A 209 10.25 9.90 -4.36
C VAL A 209 9.11 10.41 -3.47
N PHE A 210 7.86 10.16 -3.82
CA PHE A 210 6.72 10.65 -3.06
C PHE A 210 6.62 10.01 -1.68
N MET A 211 6.92 8.72 -1.56
CA MET A 211 6.98 8.02 -0.28
C MET A 211 8.14 8.53 0.60
N LEU A 212 9.29 8.87 0.00
CA LEU A 212 10.40 9.48 0.74
C LEU A 212 10.04 10.85 1.31
N ILE A 213 9.26 11.66 0.59
CA ILE A 213 8.74 12.94 1.11
C ILE A 213 7.92 12.67 2.37
N GLY A 214 7.01 11.69 2.34
CA GLY A 214 6.26 11.25 3.52
C GLY A 214 7.17 10.83 4.68
N ALA A 215 8.22 10.05 4.40
CA ALA A 215 9.18 9.59 5.40
C ALA A 215 10.03 10.74 6.00
N VAL A 216 10.28 11.82 5.26
CA VAL A 216 10.96 13.02 5.77
C VAL A 216 10.05 13.79 6.72
N ILE A 217 8.76 13.93 6.38
CA ILE A 217 7.79 14.70 7.15
C ILE A 217 7.38 13.95 8.42
N VAL A 218 7.33 12.61 8.39
CA VAL A 218 6.83 11.82 9.51
C VAL A 218 7.61 12.07 10.80
N ARG A 219 6.86 12.25 11.89
CA ARG A 219 7.37 12.34 13.25
C ARG A 219 6.48 11.56 14.20
N VAL A 220 7.06 11.06 15.28
CA VAL A 220 6.34 10.49 16.41
C VAL A 220 6.22 11.51 17.53
N PRO A 221 5.11 11.51 18.30
CA PRO A 221 5.01 12.40 19.44
C PRO A 221 6.00 11.95 20.54
N PRO A 222 6.49 12.89 21.38
CA PRO A 222 7.29 12.55 22.56
C PRO A 222 6.55 11.60 23.51
N GLU A 223 7.29 10.84 24.31
CA GLU A 223 6.68 9.98 25.32
C GLU A 223 5.81 10.79 26.29
N GLY A 224 4.60 10.31 26.57
CA GLY A 224 3.64 10.99 27.43
C GLY A 224 2.91 12.18 26.79
N TRP A 225 3.17 12.51 25.53
CA TRP A 225 2.47 13.61 24.85
C TRP A 225 0.96 13.35 24.75
N ARG A 226 0.17 14.39 25.04
CA ARG A 226 -1.28 14.42 24.88
C ARG A 226 -1.71 15.75 24.25
N PRO A 227 -2.81 15.76 23.47
CA PRO A 227 -3.38 17.00 22.97
C PRO A 227 -3.79 17.93 24.13
N ALA A 228 -3.67 19.24 23.93
CA ALA A 228 -4.12 20.21 24.92
C ALA A 228 -5.63 20.04 25.21
N GLY A 229 -6.00 19.96 26.49
CA GLY A 229 -7.39 19.76 26.90
C GLY A 229 -7.92 18.32 26.72
N TRP A 230 -7.05 17.34 26.42
CA TRP A 230 -7.47 15.95 26.32
C TRP A 230 -7.72 15.35 27.70
N THR A 231 -8.98 15.02 27.98
CA THR A 231 -9.37 14.16 29.10
C THR A 231 -9.57 12.74 28.60
N PRO A 232 -9.18 11.70 29.37
CA PRO A 232 -9.48 10.32 29.02
C PRO A 232 -10.98 10.14 28.76
N PRO A 233 -11.39 9.31 27.79
CA PRO A 233 -12.79 8.96 27.62
C PRO A 233 -13.38 8.48 28.95
N ALA A 234 -14.57 8.98 29.31
CA ALA A 234 -15.28 8.50 30.50
C ALA A 234 -15.44 6.98 30.41
N ALA A 235 -15.29 6.29 31.56
CA ALA A 235 -15.33 4.83 31.65
C ALA A 235 -16.53 4.27 30.85
N GLN A 236 -16.24 3.33 29.95
CA GLN A 236 -17.20 2.77 29.02
C GLN A 236 -18.34 2.05 29.74
N ASN A 237 -19.50 1.97 29.07
CA ASN A 237 -20.72 1.26 29.51
C ASN A 237 -20.41 -0.08 30.17
N ALA A 238 -21.16 -0.46 31.20
CA ALA A 238 -20.97 -1.70 31.97
C ALA A 238 -20.96 -3.01 31.15
N MET A 239 -21.42 -2.99 29.89
CA MET A 239 -21.36 -4.13 28.97
C MET A 239 -20.03 -4.25 28.20
N VAL A 240 -19.14 -3.25 28.26
CA VAL A 240 -17.84 -3.27 27.60
C VAL A 240 -16.76 -3.62 28.62
N THR A 241 -16.25 -4.84 28.52
CA THR A 241 -15.17 -5.30 29.40
C THR A 241 -13.87 -4.53 29.12
N THR A 242 -13.18 -4.14 30.18
CA THR A 242 -11.84 -3.51 30.12
C THR A 242 -10.71 -4.53 30.13
N SER A 243 -11.04 -5.82 30.27
CA SER A 243 -10.05 -6.89 30.30
C SER A 243 -9.49 -7.15 28.91
N ASN A 244 -8.19 -6.91 28.75
CA ASN A 244 -7.47 -7.31 27.54
C ASN A 244 -7.20 -8.82 27.59
N VAL A 245 -7.62 -9.55 26.56
CA VAL A 245 -7.26 -10.97 26.39
C VAL A 245 -5.92 -11.04 25.69
N HIS A 246 -4.97 -11.79 26.26
CA HIS A 246 -3.69 -12.01 25.61
C HIS A 246 -3.87 -12.77 24.29
N LEU A 247 -3.03 -12.50 23.29
CA LEU A 247 -3.15 -13.13 21.97
C LEU A 247 -3.16 -14.67 22.07
N ASP A 248 -2.31 -15.22 22.93
CA ASP A 248 -2.20 -16.67 23.14
C ASP A 248 -3.48 -17.30 23.68
N ASP A 249 -4.28 -16.54 24.44
CA ASP A 249 -5.55 -17.01 24.98
C ASP A 249 -6.69 -16.78 23.99
N ALA A 250 -6.65 -15.68 23.23
CA ALA A 250 -7.61 -15.40 22.17
C ALA A 250 -7.59 -16.49 21.08
N LEU A 251 -6.40 -16.95 20.67
CA LEU A 251 -6.22 -18.01 19.66
C LEU A 251 -6.85 -19.35 20.05
N LYS A 252 -7.05 -19.61 21.35
CA LYS A 252 -7.68 -20.84 21.86
C LYS A 252 -9.21 -20.77 21.83
N THR A 253 -9.80 -19.60 21.60
CA THR A 253 -11.26 -19.41 21.62
C THR A 253 -11.89 -19.71 20.26
N PRO A 254 -13.08 -20.35 20.21
CA PRO A 254 -13.78 -20.56 18.94
C PRO A 254 -14.24 -19.25 18.28
N GLN A 255 -14.53 -18.22 19.07
CA GLN A 255 -14.93 -16.90 18.58
C GLN A 255 -13.85 -16.28 17.69
N PHE A 256 -12.58 -16.44 18.04
CA PHE A 256 -11.46 -15.97 17.23
C PHE A 256 -11.51 -16.60 15.83
N TRP A 257 -11.66 -17.92 15.73
CA TRP A 257 -11.67 -18.63 14.45
C TRP A 257 -12.94 -18.39 13.63
N LEU A 258 -14.09 -18.18 14.28
CA LEU A 258 -15.32 -17.76 13.59
C LEU A 258 -15.17 -16.37 12.98
N LEU A 259 -14.66 -15.39 13.75
CA LEU A 259 -14.41 -14.03 13.25
C LEU A 259 -13.34 -14.03 12.16
N TRP A 260 -12.27 -14.80 12.34
CA TRP A 260 -11.24 -14.96 11.33
C TRP A 260 -11.80 -15.57 10.05
N GLY A 261 -12.63 -16.62 10.15
CA GLY A 261 -13.25 -17.27 8.99
C GLY A 261 -14.18 -16.34 8.24
N VAL A 262 -15.04 -15.60 8.95
CA VAL A 262 -15.92 -14.58 8.35
C VAL A 262 -15.10 -13.51 7.64
N LEU A 263 -14.07 -12.97 8.29
CA LEU A 263 -13.19 -11.96 7.70
C LEU A 263 -12.45 -12.50 6.47
N CYS A 264 -11.91 -13.72 6.56
CA CYS A 264 -11.19 -14.37 5.48
C CYS A 264 -12.07 -14.57 4.24
N LEU A 265 -13.28 -15.12 4.41
CA LEU A 265 -14.23 -15.32 3.32
C LEU A 265 -14.68 -14.00 2.70
N ASN A 266 -14.97 -12.99 3.53
CA ASN A 266 -15.41 -11.68 3.08
C ASN A 266 -14.33 -10.97 2.26
N VAL A 267 -13.09 -10.94 2.76
CA VAL A 267 -11.95 -10.28 2.13
C VAL A 267 -11.51 -10.98 0.84
N THR A 268 -11.55 -12.32 0.81
CA THR A 268 -11.12 -13.10 -0.38
C THR A 268 -11.93 -12.75 -1.63
N ALA A 269 -13.26 -12.65 -1.49
CA ALA A 269 -14.13 -12.31 -2.61
C ALA A 269 -13.85 -10.90 -3.15
N GLY A 270 -13.76 -9.90 -2.27
CA GLY A 270 -13.52 -8.51 -2.65
C GLY A 270 -12.16 -8.29 -3.33
N ILE A 271 -11.10 -8.82 -2.71
CA ILE A 271 -9.73 -8.73 -3.25
C ILE A 271 -9.61 -9.45 -4.60
N GLY A 272 -10.26 -10.61 -4.76
CA GLY A 272 -10.26 -11.34 -6.03
C GLY A 272 -10.84 -10.51 -7.19
N VAL A 273 -11.96 -9.81 -6.95
CA VAL A 273 -12.58 -8.94 -7.97
C VAL A 273 -11.68 -7.75 -8.31
N LEU A 274 -11.08 -7.10 -7.30
CA LEU A 274 -10.17 -5.96 -7.51
C LEU A 274 -9.00 -6.28 -8.43
N GLY A 275 -8.40 -7.45 -8.26
CA GLY A 275 -7.27 -7.92 -9.08
C GLY A 275 -7.60 -8.08 -10.56
N GLN A 276 -8.88 -8.17 -10.93
CA GLN A 276 -9.34 -8.38 -12.31
C GLN A 276 -10.39 -7.36 -12.78
N ALA A 277 -10.76 -6.36 -11.97
CA ALA A 277 -11.91 -5.48 -12.23
C ALA A 277 -11.84 -4.77 -13.58
N SER A 278 -10.67 -4.26 -13.99
CA SER A 278 -10.50 -3.61 -15.30
C SER A 278 -10.68 -4.59 -16.46
N ALA A 279 -10.09 -5.79 -16.38
CA ALA A 279 -10.19 -6.80 -17.42
C ALA A 279 -11.61 -7.34 -17.52
N MET A 280 -12.21 -7.72 -16.38
CA MET A 280 -13.56 -8.26 -16.29
C MET A 280 -14.60 -7.31 -16.87
N SER A 281 -14.51 -6.00 -16.57
CA SER A 281 -15.45 -5.01 -17.14
C SER A 281 -15.33 -4.90 -18.66
N GLN A 282 -14.11 -4.91 -19.21
CA GLN A 282 -13.89 -4.82 -20.66
C GLN A 282 -14.30 -6.10 -21.40
N GLU A 283 -14.05 -7.28 -20.83
CA GLU A 283 -14.43 -8.57 -21.43
C GLU A 283 -15.94 -8.82 -21.37
N MET A 284 -16.63 -8.37 -20.32
CA MET A 284 -18.08 -8.51 -20.20
C MET A 284 -18.84 -7.61 -21.18
N PHE A 285 -18.25 -6.49 -21.61
CA PHE A 285 -18.85 -5.54 -22.55
C PHE A 285 -17.90 -5.17 -23.70
N PRO A 286 -17.57 -6.12 -24.60
CA PRO A 286 -16.60 -5.90 -25.67
C PRO A 286 -17.01 -4.73 -26.59
N GLY A 287 -16.06 -3.85 -26.90
CA GLY A 287 -16.27 -2.70 -27.79
C GLY A 287 -17.13 -1.57 -27.21
N ARG A 288 -17.65 -1.70 -25.98
CA ARG A 288 -18.45 -0.65 -25.31
C ARG A 288 -17.69 0.07 -24.20
N ILE A 289 -16.85 -0.65 -23.45
CA ILE A 289 -16.06 -0.08 -22.35
C ILE A 289 -14.65 0.17 -22.84
N THR A 290 -14.22 1.44 -22.80
CA THR A 290 -12.85 1.83 -23.14
C THR A 290 -11.91 1.58 -21.95
N PRO A 291 -10.59 1.46 -22.17
CA PRO A 291 -9.62 1.34 -21.07
C PRO A 291 -9.69 2.48 -20.06
N ALA A 292 -9.99 3.71 -20.52
CA ALA A 292 -10.19 4.86 -19.64
C ALA A 292 -11.45 4.74 -18.78
N ALA A 293 -12.57 4.25 -19.35
CA ALA A 293 -13.78 3.99 -18.60
C ALA A 293 -13.60 2.85 -17.58
N ALA A 294 -12.89 1.79 -17.97
CA ALA A 294 -12.53 0.70 -17.06
C ALA A 294 -11.63 1.18 -15.91
N ALA A 295 -10.64 2.04 -16.18
CA ALA A 295 -9.83 2.68 -15.14
C ALA A 295 -10.67 3.57 -14.21
N GLY A 296 -11.64 4.32 -14.74
CA GLY A 296 -12.59 5.08 -13.94
C GLY A 296 -13.45 4.19 -13.03
N PHE A 297 -13.92 3.04 -13.54
CA PHE A 297 -14.64 2.04 -12.76
C PHE A 297 -13.79 1.47 -11.63
N VAL A 298 -12.53 1.10 -11.91
CA VAL A 298 -11.58 0.62 -10.88
C VAL A 298 -11.34 1.69 -9.81
N GLY A 299 -11.14 2.94 -10.23
CA GLY A 299 -11.01 4.08 -9.32
C GLY A 299 -12.23 4.26 -8.43
N LEU A 300 -13.45 4.18 -8.99
CA LEU A 300 -14.68 4.29 -8.21
C LEU A 300 -14.86 3.11 -7.24
N LEU A 301 -14.59 1.88 -7.69
CA LEU A 301 -14.66 0.69 -6.86
C LEU A 301 -13.69 0.77 -5.67
N SER A 302 -12.50 1.34 -5.86
CA SER A 302 -11.50 1.51 -4.80
C SER A 302 -11.91 2.49 -3.70
N ILE A 303 -12.83 3.43 -3.97
CA ILE A 303 -13.34 4.38 -2.96
C ILE A 303 -14.32 3.70 -2.00
N PHE A 304 -15.04 2.68 -2.47
CA PHE A 304 -16.05 1.95 -1.71
C PHE A 304 -15.52 0.66 -1.06
N ASN A 305 -14.21 0.42 -1.13
CA ASN A 305 -13.54 -0.76 -0.61
C ASN A 305 -13.00 -0.56 0.81
#